data_AF-A0A9Q1ES75-F1
#
_entry.id   AF-A0A9Q1ES75-F1
#
_cell.length_a   1.000
_cell.length_b   1.000
_cell.length_c   1.000
_cell.angle_alpha   90.00
_cell.angle_beta   90.00
_cell.angle_gamma   90.00
#
_symmetry.space_group_name_H-M   'P 1'
#
loop_
_entity.id
_entity.type
_entity.pdbx_description
1 polymer ?
#
loop_
_entity_poly.entity_id
_entity_poly.type
_entity_poly.pdbx_seq_one_letter_code
_entity_poly.pdbx_strand_id
1 'polypeptide(L)'
;MRSSQSDLSFRTRLKLLGGKMSCWFRRETLAVAEDYIDFCLGIQRTPPSEPARAMRHLAKQMERQYQLKFQSLTKTFLSSCGPNTSAGLKKVIDELVGDGKLNWGRVVSLFAFTGVLVSDLYSRNVSRDCCRRLAETVADYIGGEKQEWLKENNGWEGFRKFSCCAAEMNQESSMKTALFAAAGSSEAHYSLVLDPDHRCGRQSHMAAHNWL
;
A
#
# COMPACT_ATOMS: atom_id res chain seq x y z
N MET A 1 20.73 -10.57 -45.28
CA MET A 1 21.46 -10.67 -43.99
C MET A 1 21.40 -9.41 -43.09
N ARG A 2 20.86 -8.25 -43.52
CA ARG A 2 20.75 -7.04 -42.66
C ARG A 2 19.63 -7.05 -41.61
N SER A 3 18.61 -7.90 -41.76
CA SER A 3 17.43 -7.91 -40.88
C SER A 3 17.71 -8.47 -39.47
N SER A 4 18.64 -9.42 -39.33
CA SER A 4 18.91 -10.09 -38.05
C SER A 4 19.77 -9.28 -37.07
N GLN A 5 20.62 -8.35 -37.54
CA GLN A 5 21.43 -7.51 -36.66
C GLN A 5 20.64 -6.35 -36.03
N SER A 6 19.67 -5.77 -36.77
CA SER A 6 18.80 -4.72 -36.25
C SER A 6 17.87 -5.22 -35.15
N ASP A 7 17.34 -6.44 -35.29
CA ASP A 7 16.42 -7.04 -34.31
C ASP A 7 17.16 -7.45 -33.02
N LEU A 8 18.41 -7.93 -33.13
CA LEU A 8 19.25 -8.24 -31.96
C LEU A 8 19.64 -6.97 -31.17
N SER A 9 19.93 -5.87 -31.88
CA SER A 9 20.23 -4.56 -31.27
C SER A 9 19.01 -3.97 -30.55
N PHE A 10 17.82 -4.10 -31.15
CA PHE A 10 16.56 -3.64 -30.55
C PHE A 10 16.18 -4.45 -29.30
N ARG A 11 16.24 -5.79 -29.36
CA ARG A 11 16.01 -6.67 -28.21
C ARG A 11 17.00 -6.41 -27.06
N THR A 12 18.26 -6.12 -27.39
CA THR A 12 19.27 -5.77 -26.39
C THR A 12 18.96 -4.43 -25.73
N ARG A 13 18.55 -3.42 -26.49
CA ARG A 13 18.09 -2.13 -25.95
C ARG A 13 16.86 -2.29 -25.06
N LEU A 14 15.87 -3.11 -25.46
CA LEU A 14 14.70 -3.39 -24.64
C LEU A 14 15.05 -4.08 -23.32
N LYS A 15 15.96 -5.07 -23.32
CA LYS A 15 16.44 -5.72 -22.09
C LYS A 15 17.20 -4.75 -21.17
N LEU A 16 18.05 -3.89 -21.73
CA LEU A 16 18.77 -2.86 -20.98
C LEU A 16 17.83 -1.81 -20.38
N LEU A 17 16.82 -1.39 -21.14
CA LEU A 17 15.78 -0.49 -20.65
C LEU A 17 14.95 -1.17 -19.56
N GLY A 18 14.55 -2.44 -19.73
CA GLY A 18 13.88 -3.23 -18.70
C GLY A 18 14.68 -3.33 -17.41
N GLY A 19 15.98 -3.66 -17.50
CA GLY A 19 16.88 -3.71 -16.34
C GLY A 19 17.06 -2.35 -15.65
N LYS A 20 17.21 -1.26 -16.41
CA LYS A 20 17.28 0.11 -15.86
C LYS A 20 15.99 0.51 -15.16
N MET A 21 14.83 0.16 -15.72
CA MET A 21 13.53 0.46 -15.15
C MET A 21 13.27 -0.35 -13.86
N SER A 22 13.65 -1.63 -13.82
CA SER A 22 13.60 -2.45 -12.60
C SER A 22 14.40 -1.83 -11.47
N CYS A 23 15.65 -1.44 -11.74
CA CYS A 23 16.49 -0.77 -10.76
C CYS A 23 15.91 0.56 -10.29
N TRP A 24 15.24 1.30 -11.19
CA TRP A 24 14.60 2.57 -10.86
C TRP A 24 13.40 2.39 -9.94
N PHE A 25 12.44 1.53 -10.30
CA PHE A 25 11.24 1.29 -9.48
C PHE A 25 11.60 0.71 -8.11
N ARG A 26 12.58 -0.20 -8.05
CA ARG A 26 13.12 -0.72 -6.79
C ARG A 26 13.69 0.38 -5.92
N ARG A 27 14.53 1.26 -6.47
CA ARG A 27 15.14 2.38 -5.71
C ARG A 27 14.09 3.37 -5.21
N GLU A 28 13.12 3.71 -6.03
CA GLU A 28 12.04 4.61 -5.64
C GLU A 28 11.18 4.00 -4.53
N THR A 29 10.81 2.72 -4.67
CA THR A 29 10.08 1.97 -3.63
C THR A 29 10.87 1.89 -2.33
N LEU A 30 12.18 1.62 -2.42
CA LEU A 30 13.05 1.56 -1.25
C LEU A 30 13.07 2.89 -0.50
N ALA A 31 13.17 4.01 -1.20
CA ALA A 31 13.14 5.34 -0.57
C ALA A 31 11.82 5.59 0.18
N VAL A 32 10.68 5.17 -0.38
CA VAL A 32 9.36 5.27 0.28
C VAL A 32 9.27 4.33 1.50
N ALA A 33 9.79 3.11 1.39
CA ALA A 33 9.77 2.12 2.48
C ALA A 33 10.68 2.50 3.65
N GLU A 34 11.91 2.94 3.37
CA GLU A 34 12.85 3.43 4.39
C GLU A 34 12.28 4.64 5.11
N ASP A 35 11.73 5.61 4.36
CA ASP A 35 11.08 6.79 4.93
C ASP A 35 9.94 6.42 5.88
N TYR A 36 9.06 5.51 5.45
CA TYR A 36 7.91 5.11 6.25
C TYR A 36 8.30 4.32 7.50
N ILE A 37 9.32 3.45 7.40
CA ILE A 37 9.85 2.71 8.55
C ILE A 37 10.51 3.67 9.54
N ASP A 38 11.37 4.57 9.08
CA ASP A 38 12.00 5.60 9.93
C ASP A 38 10.93 6.42 10.66
N PHE A 39 9.88 6.82 9.94
CA PHE A 39 8.73 7.53 10.50
C PHE A 39 8.01 6.71 11.58
N CYS A 40 7.77 5.42 11.36
CA CYS A 40 7.16 4.53 12.35
C CYS A 40 8.03 4.35 13.60
N LEU A 41 9.36 4.41 13.45
CA LEU A 41 10.32 4.37 14.56
C LEU A 41 10.47 5.73 15.28
N GLY A 42 9.69 6.74 14.91
CA GLY A 42 9.74 8.09 15.51
C GLY A 42 10.93 8.94 15.05
N ILE A 43 11.65 8.52 14.01
CA ILE A 43 12.78 9.26 13.46
C ILE A 43 12.22 10.44 12.64
N GLN A 44 12.57 11.65 13.05
CA GLN A 44 12.13 12.87 12.36
C GLN A 44 12.95 13.09 11.09
N ARG A 45 12.30 12.94 9.94
CA ARG A 45 12.85 13.26 8.62
C ARG A 45 11.81 13.92 7.74
N THR A 46 12.26 14.84 6.90
CA THR A 46 11.47 15.38 5.80
C THR A 46 11.20 14.24 4.81
N PRO A 47 9.93 14.00 4.41
CA PRO A 47 9.64 12.98 3.39
C PRO A 47 10.43 13.25 2.11
N PRO A 48 11.07 12.24 1.50
CA PRO A 48 11.91 12.41 0.32
C PRO A 48 11.11 12.74 -0.95
N SER A 49 9.80 12.51 -0.93
CA SER A 49 8.89 12.75 -2.05
C SER A 49 7.44 12.88 -1.58
N GLU A 50 6.56 13.42 -2.44
CA GLU A 50 5.12 13.48 -2.16
C GLU A 50 4.47 12.09 -2.00
N PRO A 51 4.81 11.06 -2.81
CA PRO A 51 4.38 9.69 -2.53
C PRO A 51 4.76 9.19 -1.13
N ALA A 52 5.96 9.51 -0.64
CA ALA A 52 6.37 9.12 0.72
C ALA A 52 5.51 9.84 1.78
N ARG A 53 5.27 11.15 1.62
CA ARG A 53 4.36 11.91 2.48
C ARG A 53 2.95 11.32 2.50
N ALA A 54 2.40 11.00 1.32
CA ALA A 54 1.09 10.38 1.18
C ALA A 54 1.03 9.00 1.83
N MET A 55 2.09 8.19 1.69
CA MET A 55 2.17 6.87 2.32
C MET A 55 2.16 6.97 3.85
N ARG A 56 2.93 7.90 4.44
CA ARG A 56 2.88 8.16 5.89
C ARG A 56 1.46 8.41 6.38
N HIS A 57 0.71 9.23 5.65
CA HIS A 57 -0.66 9.58 6.01
C HIS A 57 -1.62 8.39 5.88
N LEU A 58 -1.72 7.79 4.69
CA LEU A 58 -2.69 6.74 4.40
C LEU A 58 -2.43 5.47 5.21
N ALA A 59 -1.17 5.05 5.35
CA ALA A 59 -0.85 3.84 6.10
C ALA A 59 -1.11 4.03 7.60
N LYS A 60 -0.83 5.21 8.18
CA LYS A 60 -1.19 5.49 9.58
C LYS A 60 -2.69 5.65 9.79
N GLN A 61 -3.42 6.22 8.84
CA GLN A 61 -4.88 6.26 8.90
C GLN A 61 -5.45 4.84 8.92
N MET A 62 -4.98 3.97 8.02
CA MET A 62 -5.40 2.57 7.97
C MET A 62 -5.03 1.80 9.24
N GLU A 63 -3.82 2.01 9.78
CA GLU A 63 -3.39 1.43 11.06
C GLU A 63 -4.34 1.81 12.20
N ARG A 64 -4.71 3.10 12.31
CA ARG A 64 -5.66 3.58 13.33
C ARG A 64 -7.05 2.96 13.15
N GLN A 65 -7.53 2.89 11.91
CA GLN A 65 -8.86 2.36 11.61
C GLN A 65 -8.97 0.86 11.91
N TYR A 66 -7.90 0.09 11.73
CA TYR A 66 -7.89 -1.36 11.92
C TYR A 66 -6.89 -1.83 12.99
N GLN A 67 -6.67 -1.01 14.02
CA GLN A 67 -5.61 -1.17 15.01
C GLN A 67 -5.57 -2.57 15.63
N LEU A 68 -6.71 -3.06 16.14
CA LEU A 68 -6.79 -4.39 16.78
C LEU A 68 -6.45 -5.53 15.81
N LYS A 69 -6.84 -5.40 14.53
CA LYS A 69 -6.54 -6.42 13.50
C LYS A 69 -5.04 -6.44 13.21
N PHE A 70 -4.41 -5.29 12.99
CA PHE A 70 -2.98 -5.23 12.73
C PHE A 70 -2.14 -5.71 13.92
N GLN A 71 -2.56 -5.40 15.16
CA GLN A 71 -1.90 -5.92 16.37
C GLN A 71 -2.01 -7.45 16.44
N SER A 72 -3.19 -8.01 16.17
CA SER A 72 -3.40 -9.46 16.15
C SER A 72 -2.58 -10.15 15.06
N LEU A 73 -2.58 -9.60 13.84
CA LEU A 73 -1.76 -10.09 12.73
C LEU A 73 -0.28 -10.05 13.06
N THR A 74 0.21 -8.96 13.65
CA THR A 74 1.63 -8.80 14.00
C THR A 74 2.04 -9.81 15.07
N LYS A 75 1.22 -10.04 16.09
CA LYS A 75 1.49 -11.07 17.11
C LYS A 75 1.52 -12.47 16.52
N THR A 76 0.56 -12.78 15.64
CA THR A 76 0.48 -14.09 14.96
C THR A 76 1.68 -14.31 14.05
N PHE A 77 2.05 -13.29 13.29
CA PHE A 77 3.24 -13.27 12.45
C PHE A 77 4.51 -13.50 13.28
N LEU A 78 4.75 -12.74 14.34
CA LEU A 78 5.97 -12.87 15.14
C LEU A 78 6.08 -14.21 15.88
N SER A 79 4.93 -14.85 16.18
CA SER A 79 4.90 -16.17 16.80
C SER A 79 5.17 -17.31 15.81
N SER A 80 4.95 -17.07 14.50
CA SER A 80 5.09 -18.09 13.45
C SER A 80 6.28 -17.83 12.50
N CYS A 81 6.75 -16.59 12.40
CA CYS A 81 7.91 -16.25 11.62
C CYS A 81 9.14 -16.79 12.35
N GLY A 82 9.88 -17.68 11.69
CA GLY A 82 11.14 -18.18 12.22
C GLY A 82 12.19 -17.05 12.37
N PRO A 83 13.49 -17.38 12.46
CA PRO A 83 14.53 -16.39 12.73
C PRO A 83 14.70 -15.32 11.64
N ASN A 84 14.11 -15.52 10.45
CA ASN A 84 14.21 -14.60 9.32
C ASN A 84 12.87 -13.87 9.08
N THR A 85 12.72 -12.71 9.71
CA THR A 85 11.54 -11.84 9.59
C THR A 85 11.30 -11.37 8.15
N SER A 86 12.35 -11.08 7.37
CA SER A 86 12.24 -10.70 5.96
C SER A 86 11.63 -11.80 5.10
N ALA A 87 12.08 -13.05 5.28
CA ALA A 87 11.49 -14.21 4.60
C ALA A 87 10.04 -14.45 5.03
N GLY A 88 9.71 -14.19 6.31
CA GLY A 88 8.32 -14.20 6.77
C GLY A 88 7.49 -13.13 6.07
N LEU A 89 7.96 -11.88 6.02
CA LEU A 89 7.25 -10.77 5.40
C LEU A 89 7.02 -11.04 3.91
N LYS A 90 8.02 -11.59 3.21
CA LYS A 90 7.91 -12.04 1.82
C LYS A 90 6.68 -12.94 1.61
N LYS A 91 6.49 -13.96 2.46
CA LYS A 91 5.33 -14.87 2.41
C LYS A 91 4.01 -14.14 2.62
N VAL A 92 3.95 -13.21 3.58
CA VAL A 92 2.75 -12.37 3.80
C VAL A 92 2.43 -11.56 2.55
N ILE A 93 3.43 -11.02 1.87
CA ILE A 93 3.23 -10.27 0.62
C ILE A 93 2.71 -11.20 -0.48
N ASP A 94 3.29 -12.40 -0.62
CA ASP A 94 2.84 -13.41 -1.58
C ASP A 94 1.38 -13.81 -1.37
N GLU A 95 0.94 -13.95 -0.11
CA GLU A 95 -0.47 -14.21 0.22
C GLU A 95 -1.37 -13.00 -0.09
N LEU A 96 -0.93 -11.78 0.26
CA LEU A 96 -1.68 -10.54 0.02
C LEU A 96 -1.97 -10.31 -1.47
N VAL A 97 -1.10 -10.80 -2.36
CA VAL A 97 -1.20 -10.61 -3.82
C VAL A 97 -1.46 -11.91 -4.57
N GLY A 98 -1.72 -13.01 -3.84
CA GLY A 98 -1.80 -14.37 -4.38
C GLY A 98 -3.01 -14.63 -5.29
N ASP A 99 -4.04 -13.79 -5.21
CA ASP A 99 -5.19 -13.80 -6.15
C ASP A 99 -4.88 -13.09 -7.49
N GLY A 100 -3.64 -12.63 -7.68
CA GLY A 100 -3.18 -11.92 -8.86
C GLY A 100 -3.58 -10.44 -8.92
N LYS A 101 -4.25 -9.88 -7.90
CA LYS A 101 -4.81 -8.53 -7.92
C LYS A 101 -4.10 -7.58 -6.99
N LEU A 102 -2.98 -7.00 -7.45
CA LEU A 102 -2.36 -5.87 -6.75
C LEU A 102 -3.14 -4.57 -7.03
N ASN A 103 -3.37 -3.77 -6.00
CA ASN A 103 -3.92 -2.42 -6.09
C ASN A 103 -3.28 -1.52 -5.02
N TRP A 104 -3.43 -0.20 -5.15
CA TRP A 104 -2.85 0.74 -4.19
C TRP A 104 -3.35 0.58 -2.76
N GLY A 105 -4.59 0.13 -2.55
CA GLY A 105 -5.12 -0.18 -1.22
C GLY A 105 -4.32 -1.29 -0.53
N ARG A 106 -4.01 -2.38 -1.26
CA ARG A 106 -3.15 -3.47 -0.76
C ARG A 106 -1.72 -3.02 -0.52
N VAL A 107 -1.17 -2.17 -1.39
CA VAL A 107 0.15 -1.55 -1.14
C VAL A 107 0.12 -0.77 0.18
N VAL A 108 -0.89 0.08 0.41
CA VAL A 108 -1.03 0.82 1.68
C VAL A 108 -1.18 -0.14 2.87
N SER A 109 -1.96 -1.23 2.75
CA SER A 109 -2.09 -2.25 3.81
C SER A 109 -0.78 -2.94 4.14
N LEU A 110 0.04 -3.25 3.14
CA LEU A 110 1.36 -3.82 3.33
C LEU A 110 2.28 -2.86 4.09
N PHE A 111 2.28 -1.58 3.72
CA PHE A 111 3.05 -0.56 4.45
C PHE A 111 2.53 -0.41 5.88
N ALA A 112 1.21 -0.33 6.10
CA ALA A 112 0.61 -0.26 7.43
C ALA A 112 1.02 -1.46 8.30
N PHE A 113 0.92 -2.69 7.79
CA PHE A 113 1.36 -3.90 8.48
C PHE A 113 2.86 -3.83 8.82
N THR A 114 3.70 -3.45 7.85
CA THR A 114 5.15 -3.33 8.05
C THR A 114 5.47 -2.29 9.13
N GLY A 115 4.73 -1.19 9.18
CA GLY A 115 4.87 -0.14 10.20
C GLY A 115 4.59 -0.62 11.62
N VAL A 116 3.52 -1.40 11.79
CA VAL A 116 3.19 -2.03 13.09
C VAL A 116 4.23 -3.08 13.46
N LEU A 117 4.67 -3.88 12.48
CA LEU A 117 5.70 -4.89 12.66
C LEU A 117 7.04 -4.29 13.13
N VAL A 118 7.54 -3.23 12.47
CA VAL A 118 8.81 -2.60 12.89
C VAL A 118 8.69 -1.94 14.26
N SER A 119 7.53 -1.40 14.61
CA SER A 119 7.30 -0.81 15.94
C SER A 119 7.35 -1.86 17.04
N ASP A 120 6.75 -3.03 16.81
CA ASP A 120 6.77 -4.16 17.76
C ASP A 120 8.18 -4.77 17.87
N LEU A 121 8.89 -4.95 16.75
CA LEU A 121 10.27 -5.42 16.71
C LEU A 121 11.23 -4.46 17.44
N TYR A 122 11.07 -3.15 17.23
CA TYR A 122 11.89 -2.14 17.90
C TYR A 122 11.66 -2.15 19.41
N SER A 123 10.40 -2.31 19.84
CA SER A 123 10.05 -2.45 21.27
C SER A 123 10.68 -3.70 21.92
N ARG A 124 11.07 -4.70 21.12
CA ARG A 124 11.79 -5.92 21.54
C ARG A 124 13.32 -5.81 21.40
N ASN A 125 13.85 -4.61 21.15
CA ASN A 125 15.29 -4.36 20.92
C ASN A 125 15.88 -5.12 19.71
N VAL A 126 15.07 -5.41 18.69
CA VAL A 126 15.57 -5.97 17.43
C VAL A 126 16.38 -4.92 16.67
N SER A 127 17.46 -5.34 16.00
CA SER A 127 18.42 -4.44 15.36
C SER A 127 17.78 -3.59 14.24
N ARG A 128 18.30 -2.37 14.06
CA ARG A 128 17.93 -1.50 12.93
C ARG A 128 18.23 -2.15 11.57
N ASP A 129 19.23 -3.03 11.50
CA ASP A 129 19.51 -3.82 10.30
C ASP A 129 18.34 -4.73 9.91
N CYS A 130 17.61 -5.28 10.87
CA CYS A 130 16.39 -6.04 10.58
C CYS A 130 15.33 -5.13 9.93
N CYS A 131 15.12 -3.93 10.47
CA CYS A 131 14.17 -2.96 9.90
C CYS A 131 14.55 -2.55 8.48
N ARG A 132 15.84 -2.33 8.21
CA ARG A 132 16.35 -2.06 6.86
C ARG A 132 16.05 -3.22 5.90
N ARG A 133 16.28 -4.46 6.31
CA ARG A 133 15.98 -5.64 5.48
C ARG A 133 14.48 -5.78 5.19
N LEU A 134 13.60 -5.31 6.08
CA LEU A 134 12.16 -5.26 5.78
C LEU A 134 11.84 -4.23 4.70
N ALA A 135 12.48 -3.05 4.73
CA ALA A 135 12.37 -2.05 3.65
C ALA A 135 12.85 -2.62 2.30
N GLU A 136 14.00 -3.29 2.30
CA GLU A 136 14.54 -3.98 1.13
C GLU A 136 13.59 -5.05 0.61
N THR A 137 12.97 -5.84 1.50
CA THR A 137 11.99 -6.87 1.14
C THR A 137 10.78 -6.28 0.42
N VAL A 138 10.24 -5.16 0.93
CA VAL A 138 9.12 -4.45 0.28
C VAL A 138 9.56 -3.90 -1.08
N ALA A 139 10.77 -3.34 -1.17
CA ALA A 139 11.33 -2.80 -2.40
C ALA A 139 11.58 -3.86 -3.48
N ASP A 140 12.15 -5.00 -3.11
CA ASP A 140 12.37 -6.15 -3.97
C ASP A 140 11.03 -6.66 -4.51
N TYR A 141 10.00 -6.69 -3.67
CA TYR A 141 8.68 -7.15 -4.08
C TYR A 141 7.99 -6.18 -5.04
N ILE A 142 7.72 -4.95 -4.60
CA ILE A 142 6.87 -4.03 -5.35
C ILE A 142 7.67 -3.47 -6.55
N GLY A 143 8.89 -3.01 -6.29
CA GLY A 143 9.74 -2.38 -7.30
C GLY A 143 10.56 -3.34 -8.16
N GLY A 144 10.74 -4.59 -7.72
CA GLY A 144 11.39 -5.65 -8.49
C GLY A 144 10.37 -6.57 -9.17
N GLU A 145 9.65 -7.37 -8.39
CA GLU A 145 8.75 -8.40 -8.91
C GLU A 145 7.44 -7.86 -9.50
N LYS A 146 6.88 -6.78 -8.91
CA LYS A 146 5.65 -6.13 -9.40
C LYS A 146 5.94 -4.85 -10.19
N GLN A 147 7.12 -4.74 -10.77
CA GLN A 147 7.54 -3.57 -11.55
C GLN A 147 6.64 -3.30 -12.77
N GLU A 148 6.12 -4.35 -13.43
CA GLU A 148 5.23 -4.23 -14.58
C GLU A 148 3.91 -3.61 -14.16
N TRP A 149 3.33 -4.09 -13.05
CA TRP A 149 2.15 -3.49 -12.45
C TRP A 149 2.38 -2.04 -12.05
N LEU A 150 3.52 -1.72 -11.42
CA LEU A 150 3.88 -0.32 -11.11
C LEU A 150 3.90 0.52 -12.38
N LYS A 151 4.53 0.04 -13.45
CA LYS A 151 4.62 0.76 -14.72
C LYS A 151 3.25 1.00 -15.35
N GLU A 152 2.38 -0.01 -15.36
CA GLU A 152 1.00 0.08 -15.85
C GLU A 152 0.15 1.05 -15.02
N ASN A 153 0.50 1.24 -13.75
CA ASN A 153 -0.17 2.16 -12.82
C ASN A 153 0.61 3.47 -12.62
N ASN A 154 1.41 3.90 -13.60
CA ASN A 154 2.14 5.18 -13.60
C ASN A 154 3.13 5.36 -12.42
N GLY A 155 3.67 4.27 -11.88
CA GLY A 155 4.62 4.26 -10.79
C GLY A 155 4.09 4.93 -9.53
N TRP A 156 4.99 5.48 -8.72
CA TRP A 156 4.61 6.20 -7.50
C TRP A 156 3.89 7.53 -7.76
N GLU A 157 3.93 8.04 -8.99
CA GLU A 157 3.08 9.17 -9.40
C GLU A 157 1.61 8.77 -9.55
N GLY A 158 1.32 7.54 -9.96
CA GLY A 158 -0.04 6.98 -9.92
C GLY A 158 -0.56 6.83 -8.49
N PHE A 159 0.31 6.41 -7.56
CA PHE A 159 -0.02 6.38 -6.14
C PHE A 159 -0.36 7.77 -5.60
N ARG A 160 0.41 8.80 -5.98
CA ARG A 160 0.13 10.19 -5.59
C ARG A 160 -1.29 10.60 -5.99
N LYS A 161 -1.70 10.31 -7.23
CA LYS A 161 -3.06 10.60 -7.71
C LYS A 161 -4.13 9.84 -6.93
N PHE A 162 -3.92 8.54 -6.71
CA PHE A 162 -4.80 7.71 -5.88
C PHE A 162 -4.96 8.31 -4.47
N SER A 163 -3.86 8.76 -3.84
CA SER A 163 -3.89 9.33 -2.50
C SER A 163 -4.64 10.65 -2.40
N CYS A 164 -4.58 11.50 -3.42
CA CYS A 164 -5.36 12.73 -3.49
C CYS A 164 -6.86 12.42 -3.54
N CYS A 165 -7.29 11.51 -4.42
CA CYS A 165 -8.70 11.13 -4.51
C CYS A 165 -9.21 10.49 -3.21
N ALA A 166 -8.39 9.67 -2.55
CA ALA A 166 -8.73 9.07 -1.26
C ALA A 166 -8.95 10.13 -0.16
N ALA A 167 -8.17 11.22 -0.17
CA ALA A 167 -8.34 12.34 0.76
C ALA A 167 -9.61 13.14 0.48
N GLU A 168 -9.92 13.41 -0.79
CA GLU A 168 -11.12 14.15 -1.22
C GLU A 168 -12.42 13.43 -0.83
N MET A 169 -12.50 12.11 -1.03
CA MET A 169 -13.67 11.31 -0.64
C MET A 169 -13.92 11.31 0.88
N ASN A 170 -12.85 11.35 1.67
CA ASN A 170 -12.96 11.45 3.13
C ASN A 170 -13.45 12.84 3.59
N GLN A 171 -13.13 13.88 2.82
CA GLN A 171 -13.58 15.24 3.06
C GLN A 171 -15.04 15.46 2.63
N GLU A 172 -15.49 14.89 1.52
CA GLU A 172 -16.88 15.05 1.07
C GLU A 172 -17.90 14.40 2.03
N SER A 173 -17.56 13.26 2.63
CA SER A 173 -18.37 12.65 3.69
C SER A 173 -18.40 13.52 4.95
N SER A 174 -17.25 14.09 5.32
CA SER A 174 -17.14 15.01 6.45
C SER A 174 -17.88 16.33 6.20
N MET A 175 -17.89 16.88 4.98
CA MET A 175 -18.66 18.07 4.61
C MET A 175 -20.16 17.80 4.64
N LYS A 176 -20.61 16.63 4.19
CA LYS A 176 -22.01 16.21 4.32
C LYS A 176 -22.39 16.08 5.80
N THR A 177 -21.60 15.39 6.62
CA THR A 177 -21.84 15.26 8.06
C THR A 177 -21.79 16.60 8.79
N ALA A 178 -20.84 17.48 8.47
CA ALA A 178 -20.75 18.82 9.05
C ALA A 178 -21.92 19.71 8.65
N LEU A 179 -22.39 19.61 7.39
CA LEU A 179 -23.61 20.29 6.94
C LEU A 179 -24.85 19.79 7.69
N PHE A 180 -25.01 18.47 7.86
CA PHE A 180 -26.09 17.90 8.65
C PHE A 180 -26.01 18.26 10.14
N ALA A 181 -24.80 18.31 10.71
CA ALA A 181 -24.59 18.70 12.10
C ALA A 181 -24.83 20.21 12.34
N ALA A 182 -24.45 21.06 11.39
CA ALA A 182 -24.68 22.51 11.45
C ALA A 182 -26.15 22.88 11.20
N ALA A 183 -26.89 22.05 10.47
CA ALA A 183 -28.33 22.22 10.23
C ALA A 183 -29.21 21.90 11.47
N GLY A 184 -28.60 21.55 12.61
CA GLY A 184 -29.20 21.54 13.94
C GLY A 184 -30.68 21.15 13.95
N SER A 185 -30.99 19.86 13.86
CA SER A 185 -32.38 19.40 13.88
C SER A 185 -32.51 18.13 14.73
N SER A 186 -33.39 18.24 15.72
CA SER A 186 -33.80 17.22 16.68
C SER A 186 -34.34 15.95 16.03
N GLU A 187 -34.05 14.80 16.66
CA GLU A 187 -34.55 13.47 16.29
C GLU A 187 -36.09 13.45 16.15
N ALA A 188 -36.58 13.10 14.95
CA ALA A 188 -37.72 12.19 14.71
C ALA A 188 -38.18 12.26 13.24
N HIS A 189 -37.51 11.54 12.33
CA HIS A 189 -38.14 10.75 11.26
C HIS A 189 -37.06 10.02 10.45
N TYR A 190 -36.60 8.88 10.98
CA TYR A 190 -35.96 7.86 10.14
C TYR A 190 -37.05 7.17 9.34
N SER A 191 -37.30 7.64 8.13
CA SER A 191 -37.79 6.87 6.98
C SER A 191 -38.17 7.88 5.91
N LEU A 192 -37.39 7.97 4.83
CA LEU A 192 -37.79 8.40 3.48
C LEU A 192 -36.60 8.67 2.53
N VAL A 193 -35.35 8.49 2.95
CA VAL A 193 -34.20 8.48 2.02
C VAL A 193 -33.54 7.11 1.98
N LEU A 194 -34.35 6.09 1.79
CA LEU A 194 -33.91 4.80 1.23
C LEU A 194 -35.02 4.33 0.30
N ASP A 195 -35.03 4.89 -0.91
CA ASP A 195 -35.65 4.22 -2.05
C ASP A 195 -34.53 3.76 -2.98
N PRO A 196 -34.04 2.51 -2.83
CA PRO A 196 -33.04 1.94 -3.71
C PRO A 196 -33.73 0.94 -4.66
N ASP A 197 -34.74 1.35 -5.43
CA ASP A 197 -35.20 0.49 -6.52
C ASP A 197 -35.71 1.26 -7.76
N HIS A 198 -34.79 1.87 -8.50
CA HIS A 198 -34.89 1.87 -9.96
C HIS A 198 -33.53 1.82 -10.67
N ARG A 199 -32.97 0.60 -10.67
CA ARG A 199 -32.23 -0.05 -11.77
C ARG A 199 -31.33 0.81 -12.66
N CYS A 200 -30.02 0.64 -12.48
CA CYS A 200 -29.19 0.09 -13.55
C CYS A 200 -28.71 -1.31 -13.10
N GLY A 201 -28.93 -2.32 -13.94
CA GLY A 201 -28.93 -3.74 -13.56
C GLY A 201 -27.55 -4.37 -13.30
N ARG A 202 -27.53 -5.26 -12.28
CA ARG A 202 -27.06 -6.67 -12.25
C ARG A 202 -26.13 -7.13 -13.39
N GLN A 203 -25.05 -7.90 -13.20
CA GLN A 203 -24.64 -8.86 -12.16
C GLN A 203 -23.13 -9.15 -12.39
N SER A 204 -22.28 -9.27 -11.37
CA SER A 204 -21.94 -10.53 -10.70
C SER A 204 -20.99 -10.20 -9.52
N HIS A 205 -21.44 -10.33 -8.28
CA HIS A 205 -21.34 -11.51 -7.41
C HIS A 205 -20.12 -11.47 -6.46
N MET A 206 -20.48 -11.51 -5.17
CA MET A 206 -19.71 -11.97 -4.00
C MET A 206 -18.71 -11.00 -3.36
N ALA A 207 -19.17 -10.41 -2.26
CA ALA A 207 -18.61 -10.63 -0.93
C ALA A 207 -17.08 -10.55 -0.79
N ALA A 208 -16.59 -9.40 -0.33
CA ALA A 208 -15.38 -9.32 0.49
C ALA A 208 -15.68 -9.88 1.89
N HIS A 209 -16.03 -11.17 1.95
CA HIS A 209 -16.01 -11.92 3.19
C HIS A 209 -14.56 -12.33 3.45
N ASN A 210 -14.02 -11.81 4.54
CA ASN A 210 -12.68 -12.02 5.08
C ASN A 210 -11.53 -11.34 4.31
N TRP A 211 -11.17 -10.16 4.85
CA TRP A 211 -9.97 -9.37 4.57
C TRP A 211 -10.00 -8.59 3.25
N LEU A 212 -10.05 -7.25 3.39
CA LEU A 212 -9.98 -6.24 2.32
C LEU A 212 -11.26 -6.09 1.49
#